data_AF-A0A9D1Y2T0-F1
#
_entry.id   AF-A0A9D1Y2T0-F1
#
_cell.length_a   1.000
_cell.length_b   1.000
_cell.length_c   1.000
_cell.angle_alpha   90.00
_cell.angle_beta   90.00
_cell.angle_gamma   90.00
#
_symmetry.space_group_name_H-M   'P 1'
#
loop_
_entity.id
_entity.type
_entity.pdbx_description
1 polymer ?
#
loop_
_entity_poly.entity_id
_entity_poly.type
_entity_poly.pdbx_seq_one_letter_code
_entity_poly.pdbx_strand_id
1 'polypeptide(L)'
;MRIYNKKGLIWAVAWILLSGWNLVHSLADPASSGLVQGKDLLLSLFMLAVGITGFVRAFSRQAALEDRIEEEDERNQALRLRAKGRTLDLLNALLWVLFLAGGAGFVFTRETGWLYLLVVPGVLLGLLALVECLVTLYYEFHG
;
A
#
# COMPACT_ATOMS: atom_id res chain seq x y z
N MET A 1 2.45 2.60 -30.60
CA MET A 1 3.26 1.72 -29.73
C MET A 1 2.39 0.54 -29.28
N ARG A 2 2.91 -0.70 -29.27
CA ARG A 2 2.14 -1.86 -28.77
C ARG A 2 2.22 -1.89 -27.23
N ILE A 3 1.09 -2.13 -26.57
CA ILE A 3 1.00 -2.25 -25.12
C ILE A 3 1.30 -3.70 -24.74
N TYR A 4 2.38 -3.93 -23.99
CA TYR A 4 2.81 -5.29 -23.63
C TYR A 4 2.32 -5.70 -22.23
N ASN A 5 2.27 -4.76 -21.27
CA ASN A 5 1.73 -5.00 -19.93
C ASN A 5 0.53 -4.08 -19.63
N LYS A 6 -0.69 -4.57 -19.92
CA LYS A 6 -1.93 -3.81 -19.70
C LYS A 6 -2.22 -3.53 -18.22
N LYS A 7 -1.85 -4.45 -17.31
CA LYS A 7 -2.09 -4.30 -15.86
C LYS A 7 -1.16 -3.23 -15.26
N GLY A 8 0.12 -3.28 -15.61
CA GLY A 8 1.09 -2.25 -15.22
C GLY A 8 0.72 -0.87 -15.74
N LEU A 9 0.14 -0.79 -16.95
CA LEU A 9 -0.35 0.47 -17.51
C LEU A 9 -1.54 1.05 -16.72
N ILE A 10 -2.53 0.23 -16.35
CA ILE A 10 -3.67 0.68 -15.54
C ILE A 10 -3.18 1.19 -14.18
N TRP A 11 -2.24 0.46 -13.56
CA TRP A 11 -1.64 0.87 -12.29
C TRP A 11 -0.89 2.19 -12.40
N ALA A 12 -0.05 2.33 -13.42
CA ALA A 12 0.68 3.56 -13.71
C ALA A 12 -0.25 4.77 -13.93
N VAL A 13 -1.31 4.58 -14.72
CA VAL A 13 -2.31 5.62 -14.98
C VAL A 13 -3.05 5.99 -13.70
N ALA A 14 -3.40 5.03 -12.84
CA ALA A 14 -4.02 5.32 -11.55
C ALA A 14 -3.12 6.22 -10.69
N TRP A 15 -1.81 5.94 -10.60
CA TRP A 15 -0.86 6.77 -9.85
C TRP A 15 -0.71 8.19 -10.44
N ILE A 16 -0.70 8.32 -11.76
CA ILE A 16 -0.64 9.63 -12.43
C ILE A 16 -1.91 10.44 -12.14
N LEU A 17 -3.08 9.81 -12.22
CA LEU A 17 -4.36 10.47 -11.92
C LEU A 17 -4.44 10.89 -10.45
N LEU A 18 -4.02 10.02 -9.53
CA LEU A 18 -4.00 10.34 -8.09
C LEU A 18 -3.04 11.50 -7.78
N SER A 19 -1.87 11.52 -8.43
CA SER A 19 -0.91 12.63 -8.32
C SER A 19 -1.50 13.95 -8.84
N GLY A 20 -2.15 13.92 -10.01
CA GLY A 20 -2.82 15.09 -10.58
C GLY A 20 -3.96 15.60 -9.70
N TRP A 21 -4.77 14.71 -9.14
CA TRP A 21 -5.83 15.07 -8.19
C TRP A 21 -5.26 15.73 -6.94
N ASN A 22 -4.18 15.17 -6.37
CA ASN A 22 -3.51 15.73 -5.19
C ASN A 22 -2.97 17.14 -5.47
N LEU A 23 -2.34 17.35 -6.64
CA LEU A 23 -1.88 18.67 -7.08
C LEU A 23 -3.03 19.68 -7.20
N VAL A 24 -4.14 19.31 -7.84
CA VAL A 24 -5.30 20.20 -7.97
C VAL A 24 -5.89 20.55 -6.61
N HIS A 25 -6.01 19.59 -5.71
CA HIS A 25 -6.49 19.83 -4.34
C HIS A 25 -5.54 20.75 -3.56
N SER A 26 -4.23 20.53 -3.68
CA SER A 26 -3.21 21.37 -3.03
C SER A 26 -3.18 22.81 -3.58
N LEU A 27 -3.59 23.03 -4.83
CA LEU A 27 -3.69 24.35 -5.48
C LEU A 27 -5.03 25.05 -5.19
N ALA A 28 -6.10 24.30 -5.00
CA ALA A 28 -7.46 24.82 -4.74
C ALA A 28 -7.68 25.30 -3.30
N ASP A 29 -6.87 24.83 -2.34
CA ASP A 29 -6.90 25.25 -0.94
C ASP A 29 -5.71 26.19 -0.58
N PRO A 30 -5.81 27.50 -0.85
CA PRO A 30 -4.77 28.48 -0.52
C PRO A 30 -4.65 28.79 0.98
N ALA A 31 -5.47 28.15 1.84
CA ALA A 31 -5.53 28.41 3.28
C ALA A 31 -4.64 27.49 4.14
N SER A 32 -3.91 26.54 3.53
CA SER A 32 -3.07 25.60 4.26
C SER A 32 -1.67 26.17 4.54
N SER A 33 -1.22 26.06 5.79
CA SER A 33 0.13 26.44 6.23
C SER A 33 1.20 25.86 5.29
N GLY A 34 2.20 26.65 4.89
CA GLY A 34 3.17 26.29 3.83
C GLY A 34 3.93 24.96 4.03
N LEU A 35 4.00 24.45 5.27
CA LEU A 35 4.51 23.11 5.59
C LEU A 35 3.62 21.97 5.06
N VAL A 36 2.30 22.14 5.09
CA VAL A 36 1.31 21.19 4.55
C VAL A 36 1.42 21.17 3.03
N GLN A 37 1.49 22.34 2.41
CA GLN A 37 1.65 22.48 0.96
C GLN A 37 2.98 21.86 0.45
N GLY A 38 4.08 22.04 1.18
CA GLY A 38 5.37 21.42 0.84
C GLY A 38 5.36 19.89 0.93
N LYS A 39 4.69 19.33 1.93
CA LYS A 39 4.51 17.87 2.08
C LYS A 39 3.66 17.29 0.94
N ASP A 40 2.56 17.96 0.58
CA ASP A 40 1.64 17.48 -0.45
C ASP A 40 2.28 17.55 -1.85
N LEU A 41 3.07 18.59 -2.12
CA LEU A 41 3.93 18.67 -3.31
C LEU A 41 4.93 17.51 -3.38
N LEU A 42 5.65 17.23 -2.29
CA LEU A 42 6.64 16.14 -2.26
C LEU A 42 5.97 14.78 -2.50
N LEU A 43 4.81 14.55 -1.89
CA LEU A 43 4.00 13.36 -2.09
C LEU A 43 3.54 13.24 -3.55
N SER A 44 3.03 14.33 -4.14
CA SER A 44 2.60 14.33 -5.55
C SER A 44 3.75 13.99 -6.51
N LEU A 45 4.95 14.49 -6.24
CA LEU A 45 6.15 14.26 -7.06
C LEU A 45 6.58 12.80 -6.98
N PHE A 46 6.57 12.22 -5.78
CA PHE A 46 6.85 10.80 -5.56
C PHE A 46 5.86 9.92 -6.32
N MET A 47 4.56 10.20 -6.19
CA MET A 47 3.50 9.46 -6.88
C MET A 47 3.61 9.57 -8.41
N LEU A 48 4.00 10.74 -8.92
CA LEU A 48 4.21 10.98 -10.34
C LEU A 48 5.41 10.19 -10.88
N ALA A 49 6.51 10.13 -10.13
CA ALA A 49 7.67 9.32 -10.49
C ALA A 49 7.33 7.82 -10.55
N VAL A 50 6.55 7.31 -9.58
CA VAL A 50 6.05 5.93 -9.57
C VAL A 50 5.14 5.67 -10.77
N GLY A 51 4.25 6.62 -11.10
CA GLY A 51 3.37 6.54 -12.26
C GLY A 51 4.14 6.50 -13.59
N ILE A 52 5.09 7.40 -13.80
CA ILE A 52 5.89 7.47 -15.04
C ILE A 52 6.75 6.22 -15.22
N THR A 53 7.42 5.75 -14.17
CA THR A 53 8.25 4.53 -14.25
C THR A 53 7.40 3.30 -14.61
N GLY A 54 6.21 3.17 -14.02
CA GLY A 54 5.23 2.14 -14.41
C GLY A 54 4.76 2.28 -15.86
N PHE A 55 4.55 3.51 -16.33
CA PHE A 55 4.11 3.80 -17.69
C PHE A 55 5.18 3.40 -18.72
N VAL A 56 6.44 3.78 -18.50
CA VAL A 56 7.57 3.39 -19.37
C VAL A 56 7.76 1.87 -19.39
N ARG A 57 7.67 1.21 -18.23
CA ARG A 57 7.76 -0.25 -18.13
C ARG A 57 6.63 -0.96 -18.89
N ALA A 58 5.42 -0.42 -18.88
CA ALA A 58 4.28 -1.04 -19.56
C ALA A 58 4.39 -1.11 -21.10
N PHE A 59 5.21 -0.23 -21.69
CA PHE A 59 5.51 -0.20 -23.12
C PHE A 59 6.81 -0.93 -23.51
N SER A 60 7.64 -1.34 -22.54
CA SER A 60 8.86 -2.10 -22.81
C SER A 60 8.54 -3.59 -23.07
N ARG A 61 8.90 -4.07 -24.26
CA ARG A 61 8.75 -5.47 -24.66
C ARG A 61 9.69 -6.40 -23.87
N GLN A 62 10.90 -5.94 -23.56
CA GLN A 62 11.87 -6.72 -22.79
C GLN A 62 11.40 -6.91 -21.34
N ALA A 63 10.93 -5.84 -20.70
CA ALA A 63 10.39 -5.92 -19.34
C ALA A 63 9.14 -6.82 -19.28
N ALA A 64 8.24 -6.75 -20.26
CA ALA A 64 7.05 -7.60 -20.28
C ALA A 64 7.33 -9.09 -20.62
N LEU A 65 8.46 -9.39 -21.28
CA LEU A 65 8.90 -10.77 -21.50
C LEU A 65 9.63 -11.32 -20.27
N GLU A 66 10.43 -10.49 -19.61
CA GLU A 66 11.08 -10.79 -18.33
C GLU A 66 10.03 -11.04 -17.24
N ASP A 67 9.02 -10.18 -17.12
CA ASP A 67 7.86 -10.35 -16.24
C ASP A 67 7.12 -11.68 -16.49
N ARG A 68 6.99 -12.10 -17.77
CA ARG A 68 6.30 -13.36 -18.13
C ARG A 68 7.11 -14.60 -17.77
N ILE A 69 8.41 -14.58 -18.09
CA ILE A 69 9.33 -15.67 -17.72
C ILE A 69 9.41 -15.79 -16.19
N GLU A 70 9.37 -14.66 -15.50
CA GLU A 70 9.41 -14.58 -14.05
C GLU A 70 8.09 -15.03 -13.37
N GLU A 71 6.94 -14.91 -14.04
CA GLU A 71 5.64 -15.44 -13.59
C GLU A 71 5.52 -16.97 -13.74
N GLU A 72 6.18 -17.55 -14.74
CA GLU A 72 6.13 -19.00 -15.04
C GLU A 72 7.15 -19.83 -14.24
N ASP A 73 8.12 -19.20 -13.55
CA ASP A 73 9.08 -19.92 -12.71
C ASP A 73 8.48 -20.33 -11.36
N GLU A 74 8.31 -21.65 -11.17
CA GLU A 74 7.79 -22.27 -9.94
C GLU A 74 8.55 -21.81 -8.69
N ARG A 75 9.87 -21.61 -8.79
CA ARG A 75 10.69 -21.12 -7.68
C ARG A 75 10.26 -19.73 -7.24
N ASN A 76 9.92 -18.89 -8.22
CA ASN A 76 9.53 -17.52 -7.96
C ASN A 76 8.09 -17.42 -7.45
N GLN A 77 7.20 -18.34 -7.87
CA GLN A 77 5.87 -18.48 -7.28
C GLN A 77 5.94 -18.86 -5.80
N ALA A 78 6.78 -19.85 -5.44
CA ALA A 78 6.99 -20.23 -4.04
C ALA A 78 7.62 -19.08 -3.23
N LEU A 79 8.62 -18.39 -3.79
CA LEU A 79 9.22 -17.21 -3.15
C LEU A 79 8.19 -16.10 -2.93
N ARG A 80 7.30 -15.86 -3.89
CA ARG A 80 6.24 -14.85 -3.81
C ARG A 80 5.21 -15.17 -2.74
N LEU A 81 4.79 -16.44 -2.62
CA LEU A 81 3.90 -16.88 -1.55
C LEU A 81 4.55 -16.72 -0.18
N ARG A 82 5.83 -17.12 -0.05
CA ARG A 82 6.59 -16.97 1.20
C ARG A 82 6.82 -15.49 1.56
N ALA A 83 7.10 -14.66 0.56
CA ALA A 83 7.23 -13.21 0.73
C ALA A 83 5.91 -12.60 1.18
N LYS A 84 4.79 -12.96 0.54
CA LYS A 84 3.45 -12.51 0.93
C LYS A 84 3.09 -12.89 2.38
N GLY A 85 3.33 -14.14 2.77
CA GLY A 85 3.14 -14.57 4.15
C GLY A 85 3.97 -13.75 5.12
N ARG A 86 5.27 -13.61 4.85
CA ARG A 86 6.16 -12.81 5.71
C ARG A 86 5.81 -11.32 5.75
N THR A 87 5.31 -10.74 4.65
CA THR A 87 4.82 -9.35 4.65
C THR A 87 3.57 -9.19 5.51
N LEU A 88 2.66 -10.18 5.53
CA LEU A 88 1.51 -10.17 6.43
C LEU A 88 1.95 -10.27 7.88
N ASP A 89 2.89 -11.15 8.20
CA ASP A 89 3.46 -11.27 9.56
C ASP A 89 4.07 -9.94 10.04
N LEU A 90 4.86 -9.30 9.19
CA LEU A 90 5.51 -8.01 9.48
C LEU A 90 4.47 -6.88 9.63
N LEU A 91 3.46 -6.84 8.77
CA LEU A 91 2.38 -5.87 8.86
C LEU A 91 1.59 -6.04 10.17
N ASN A 92 1.27 -7.29 10.52
CA ASN A 92 0.57 -7.61 11.75
C ASN A 92 1.40 -7.17 12.98
N ALA A 93 2.70 -7.48 12.99
CA ALA A 93 3.61 -7.02 14.04
C ALA A 93 3.68 -5.49 14.15
N LEU A 94 3.76 -4.78 13.02
CA LEU A 94 3.77 -3.32 13.01
C LEU A 94 2.46 -2.73 13.55
N LEU A 95 1.31 -3.30 13.17
CA LEU A 95 0.00 -2.90 13.67
C LEU A 95 -0.10 -3.08 15.18
N TRP A 96 0.41 -4.19 15.73
CA TRP A 96 0.50 -4.40 17.18
C TRP A 96 1.38 -3.36 17.87
N VAL A 97 2.54 -3.03 17.30
CA VAL A 97 3.41 -1.97 17.84
C VAL A 97 2.70 -0.63 17.87
N LEU A 98 2.02 -0.26 16.78
CA LEU A 98 1.26 1.00 16.70
C LEU A 98 0.09 1.02 17.69
N PHE A 99 -0.65 -0.08 17.80
CA PHE A 99 -1.74 -0.23 18.76
C PHE A 99 -1.26 -0.02 20.20
N LEU A 100 -0.17 -0.69 20.59
CA LEU A 100 0.41 -0.56 21.92
C LEU A 100 0.98 0.84 22.17
N ALA A 101 1.65 1.43 21.18
CA ALA A 101 2.17 2.79 21.27
C ALA A 101 1.04 3.82 21.41
N GLY A 102 -0.06 3.66 20.65
CA GLY A 102 -1.27 4.46 20.76
C GLY A 102 -1.90 4.38 22.15
N GLY A 103 -1.99 3.16 22.70
CA GLY A 103 -2.54 2.92 24.05
C GLY A 103 -1.67 3.55 25.14
N ALA A 104 -0.36 3.32 25.09
CA ALA A 104 0.59 3.93 26.02
C ALA A 104 0.55 5.46 25.93
N GLY A 105 0.63 6.02 24.73
CA GLY A 105 0.57 7.46 24.49
C GLY A 105 -0.71 8.09 25.04
N PHE A 106 -1.86 7.45 24.84
CA PHE A 106 -3.14 7.92 25.38
C PHE A 106 -3.17 7.90 26.92
N VAL A 107 -2.66 6.84 27.55
CA VAL A 107 -2.62 6.72 29.01
C VAL A 107 -1.74 7.80 29.64
N PHE A 108 -0.59 8.11 29.04
CA PHE A 108 0.36 9.09 29.60
C PHE A 108 -0.01 10.55 29.31
N THR A 109 -0.49 10.85 28.11
CA THR A 109 -0.71 12.25 27.68
C THR A 109 -2.17 12.71 27.74
N ARG A 110 -3.12 11.75 27.74
CA ARG A 110 -4.56 11.99 27.59
C ARG A 110 -4.96 12.84 26.38
N GLU A 111 -4.08 13.00 25.39
CA GLU A 111 -4.43 13.67 24.15
C GLU A 111 -5.26 12.76 23.24
N THR A 112 -6.28 13.35 22.60
CA THR A 112 -7.18 12.66 21.67
C THR A 112 -6.47 12.19 20.40
N GLY A 113 -5.32 12.77 20.03
CA GLY A 113 -4.51 12.36 18.89
C GLY A 113 -4.05 10.90 18.97
N TRP A 114 -3.67 10.43 20.17
CA TRP A 114 -3.25 9.04 20.39
C TRP A 114 -4.38 8.03 20.25
N LEU A 115 -5.62 8.49 20.42
CA LEU A 115 -6.80 7.65 20.29
C LEU A 115 -7.00 7.19 18.84
N TYR A 116 -6.67 8.02 17.86
CA TYR A 116 -6.64 7.60 16.45
C TYR A 116 -5.57 6.53 16.19
N LEU A 117 -4.38 6.69 16.78
CA LEU A 117 -3.28 5.73 16.68
C LEU A 117 -3.58 4.42 17.42
N LEU A 118 -4.54 4.41 18.35
CA LEU A 118 -5.02 3.20 19.01
C LEU A 118 -6.14 2.52 18.22
N VAL A 119 -7.18 3.28 17.84
CA VAL A 119 -8.40 2.71 17.26
C VAL A 119 -8.15 2.17 15.85
N VAL A 120 -7.43 2.90 14.99
CA VAL A 120 -7.21 2.50 13.60
C VAL A 120 -6.49 1.15 13.49
N PRO A 121 -5.31 0.95 14.10
CA PRO A 121 -4.66 -0.37 14.05
C PRO A 121 -5.46 -1.43 14.80
N GLY A 122 -6.19 -1.08 15.87
CA GLY A 122 -7.03 -2.04 16.60
C GLY A 122 -8.15 -2.63 15.73
N VAL A 123 -8.84 -1.80 14.96
CA VAL A 123 -9.87 -2.26 14.01
C VAL A 123 -9.25 -3.13 12.91
N LEU A 124 -8.09 -2.73 12.37
CA LEU A 124 -7.39 -3.50 11.34
C LEU A 124 -6.93 -4.87 11.85
N LEU A 125 -6.39 -4.94 13.06
CA LEU A 125 -6.03 -6.20 13.72
C LEU A 125 -7.25 -7.11 13.90
N GLY A 126 -8.39 -6.55 14.34
CA GLY A 126 -9.64 -7.30 14.48
C GLY A 126 -10.13 -7.87 13.14
N LEU A 127 -10.09 -7.09 12.06
CA LEU A 127 -10.44 -7.55 10.73
C LEU A 127 -9.49 -8.64 10.22
N LEU A 128 -8.17 -8.49 10.41
CA LEU A 128 -7.19 -9.50 10.05
C LEU A 128 -7.46 -10.82 10.78
N ALA A 129 -7.70 -10.77 12.10
CA ALA A 129 -8.02 -11.96 12.88
C ALA A 129 -9.32 -12.65 12.42
N LEU A 130 -10.35 -11.89 12.03
CA LEU A 130 -11.57 -12.45 11.47
C LEU A 130 -11.31 -13.14 10.12
N VAL A 131 -10.53 -12.52 9.24
CA VAL A 131 -10.17 -13.11 7.95
C VAL A 131 -9.34 -14.38 8.16
N GLU A 132 -8.34 -14.36 9.04
CA GLU A 132 -7.55 -15.53 9.40
C GLU A 132 -8.44 -16.66 9.92
N CYS A 133 -9.37 -16.35 10.82
CA CYS A 133 -10.31 -17.34 11.35
C CYS A 133 -11.19 -17.97 10.25
N LEU A 134 -11.75 -17.14 9.35
CA LEU A 134 -12.56 -17.62 8.23
C LEU A 134 -11.76 -18.48 7.25
N VAL A 135 -10.51 -18.09 6.96
CA VAL A 135 -9.63 -18.84 6.06
C VAL A 135 -9.24 -20.18 6.68
N THR A 136 -8.83 -20.20 7.95
CA THR A 136 -8.51 -21.43 8.67
C THR A 136 -9.71 -22.38 8.68
N LEU A 137 -10.90 -21.86 9.00
CA LEU A 137 -12.12 -22.64 9.00
C LEU A 137 -12.45 -23.20 7.62
N TYR A 138 -12.35 -22.39 6.57
CA TYR A 138 -12.57 -22.84 5.19
C TYR A 138 -11.66 -24.01 4.81
N TYR A 139 -10.36 -23.91 5.12
CA TYR A 139 -9.39 -24.97 4.82
C TYR A 139 -9.54 -26.20 5.71
N GLU A 140 -10.00 -26.06 6.96
CA GLU A 140 -10.31 -27.22 7.81
C GLU A 140 -11.54 -27.99 7.30
N PHE A 141 -12.55 -27.30 6.77
CA PHE A 141 -13.77 -27.94 6.27
C PHE A 141 -13.68 -28.46 4.83
N HIS A 142 -12.76 -27.95 4.01
CA HIS A 142 -12.59 -28.33 2.59
C HIS A 142 -11.23 -28.98 2.27
N GLY A 143 -10.37 -29.16 3.26
CA GLY A 143 -9.05 -29.79 3.13
C GLY A 143 -9.03 -31.28 3.41
#